data_AF-A0A078H8H9-F1
#
_entry.id   AF-A0A078H8H9-F1
#
_cell.length_a   1.000
_cell.length_b   1.000
_cell.length_c   1.000
_cell.angle_alpha   90.00
_cell.angle_beta   90.00
_cell.angle_gamma   90.00
#
_symmetry.space_group_name_H-M   'P 1'
#
loop_
_entity.id
_entity.type
_entity.pdbx_description
1 polymer ?
#
loop_
_entity_poly.entity_id
_entity_poly.type
_entity_poly.pdbx_seq_one_letter_code
_entity_poly.pdbx_strand_id
1 'polypeptide(L)'
;MFFKDLSKVFKYFKGFSASNTIFIDDEPYKALLNPDNTGVFPVSYDPTDKNDDFLDPEGEFCSYLDDLASSSDVQDYIKEHSFGQPMIDSSHPDWSFYSKVIKDYYLAYVC
;
A
#
# COMPACT_ATOMS: atom_id res chain seq x y z
N MET A 1 7.01 -15.59 1.35
CA MET A 1 6.68 -14.14 1.42
C MET A 1 5.82 -13.90 2.64
N PHE A 2 5.94 -12.72 3.25
CA PHE A 2 5.10 -12.29 4.36
C PHE A 2 4.18 -11.17 3.88
N PHE A 3 2.86 -11.37 4.00
CA PHE A 3 1.86 -10.41 3.58
C PHE A 3 1.28 -9.67 4.77
N LYS A 4 0.99 -8.38 4.58
CA LYS A 4 0.34 -7.52 5.58
C LYS A 4 -1.10 -7.24 5.13
N ASP A 5 -1.96 -8.18 5.49
CA ASP A 5 -3.35 -8.28 5.05
C ASP A 5 -4.30 -7.36 5.84
N LEU A 6 -4.75 -6.27 5.20
CA LEU A 6 -5.70 -5.30 5.75
C LEU A 6 -7.08 -5.91 6.04
N SER A 7 -7.47 -7.02 5.41
CA SER A 7 -8.76 -7.66 5.71
C SER A 7 -8.86 -8.09 7.18
N LYS A 8 -7.70 -8.41 7.80
CA LYS A 8 -7.62 -8.69 9.24
C LYS A 8 -7.92 -7.44 10.06
N VAL A 9 -7.42 -6.27 9.65
CA VAL A 9 -7.74 -4.99 10.30
C VAL A 9 -9.24 -4.72 10.21
N PHE A 10 -9.81 -4.80 9.01
CA PHE A 10 -11.24 -4.54 8.79
C PHE A 10 -12.15 -5.51 9.56
N LYS A 11 -11.70 -6.75 9.74
CA LYS A 11 -12.43 -7.76 10.53
C LYS A 11 -12.47 -7.42 12.03
N TYR A 12 -11.37 -6.96 12.61
CA TYR A 12 -11.26 -6.74 14.05
C TYR A 12 -11.59 -5.31 14.49
N PHE A 13 -11.41 -4.32 13.62
CA PHE A 13 -11.63 -2.91 13.94
C PHE A 13 -12.81 -2.36 13.14
N LYS A 14 -13.94 -2.18 13.84
CA LYS A 14 -15.16 -1.59 13.28
C LYS A 14 -14.88 -0.16 12.81
N GLY A 15 -15.46 0.23 11.68
CA GLY A 15 -15.34 1.57 11.13
C GLY A 15 -14.16 1.77 10.17
N PHE A 16 -13.34 0.75 9.95
CA PHE A 16 -12.28 0.76 8.93
C PHE A 16 -12.65 -0.12 7.74
N SER A 17 -12.30 0.35 6.55
CA SER A 17 -12.51 -0.27 5.25
C SER A 17 -11.46 0.21 4.24
N ALA A 18 -11.47 -0.36 3.04
CA ALA A 18 -10.59 0.05 1.95
C ALA A 18 -10.72 1.55 1.61
N SER A 19 -11.94 2.10 1.70
CA SER A 19 -12.23 3.51 1.40
C SER A 19 -11.70 4.52 2.42
N ASN A 20 -11.20 4.09 3.59
CA ASN A 20 -10.73 5.00 4.64
C ASN A 20 -9.45 4.53 5.36
N THR A 21 -8.75 3.55 4.80
CA THR A 21 -7.54 2.97 5.39
C THR A 21 -6.46 2.85 4.35
N ILE A 22 -5.26 3.35 4.67
CA ILE A 22 -4.08 3.30 3.82
C ILE A 22 -3.06 2.32 4.38
N PHE A 23 -2.27 1.73 3.50
CA PHE A 23 -1.12 0.88 3.83
C PHE A 23 0.15 1.54 3.30
N ILE A 24 1.08 1.88 4.20
CA ILE A 24 2.37 2.47 3.84
C ILE A 24 3.48 1.46 4.16
N ASP A 25 4.26 1.08 3.14
CA ASP A 25 5.40 0.17 3.28
C ASP A 25 6.34 0.33 2.07
N ASP A 26 7.64 0.16 2.26
CA ASP A 26 8.64 0.30 1.19
C ASP A 26 8.76 -0.94 0.29
N GLU A 27 8.09 -2.04 0.65
CA GLU A 27 8.06 -3.28 -0.13
C GLU A 27 6.64 -3.56 -0.69
N PRO A 28 6.34 -3.16 -1.96
CA PRO A 28 5.00 -3.26 -2.56
C PRO A 28 4.34 -4.64 -2.47
N TYR A 29 5.14 -5.73 -2.52
CA TYR A 29 4.60 -7.08 -2.48
C TYR A 29 3.85 -7.42 -1.19
N LYS A 30 4.12 -6.72 -0.08
CA LYS A 30 3.44 -7.00 1.20
C LYS A 30 1.95 -6.67 1.14
N ALA A 31 1.55 -5.80 0.20
CA ALA A 31 0.18 -5.38 -0.03
C ALA A 31 -0.58 -6.25 -1.05
N LEU A 32 0.01 -7.33 -1.59
CA LEU A 32 -0.60 -8.13 -2.66
C LEU A 32 -1.97 -8.74 -2.35
N LEU A 33 -2.34 -8.85 -1.07
CA LEU A 33 -3.64 -9.35 -0.63
C LEU A 33 -4.62 -8.22 -0.27
N ASN A 34 -4.16 -6.97 -0.29
CA ASN A 34 -4.97 -5.82 0.08
C ASN A 34 -5.84 -5.39 -1.10
N PRO A 35 -6.98 -4.73 -0.84
CA PRO A 35 -7.79 -4.14 -1.90
C PRO A 35 -6.96 -3.17 -2.76
N ASP A 36 -7.30 -3.07 -4.05
CA ASP A 36 -6.63 -2.18 -5.00
C ASP A 36 -6.60 -0.74 -4.49
N ASN A 37 -5.55 0.01 -4.84
CA ASN A 37 -5.41 1.43 -4.50
C ASN A 37 -5.52 1.73 -2.99
N THR A 38 -5.10 0.81 -2.12
CA THR A 38 -4.96 1.08 -0.66
C THR A 38 -3.50 1.26 -0.22
N GLY A 39 -2.54 1.05 -1.13
CA GLY A 39 -1.11 1.07 -0.84
C GLY A 39 -0.40 2.30 -1.35
N VAL A 40 0.49 2.86 -0.53
CA VAL A 40 1.45 3.91 -0.88
C VAL A 40 2.85 3.40 -0.55
N PHE A 41 3.76 3.41 -1.53
CA PHE A 41 5.00 2.66 -1.42
C PHE A 41 6.22 3.57 -1.52
N PRO A 42 6.67 4.21 -0.42
CA PRO A 42 7.86 5.04 -0.44
C PRO A 42 9.11 4.25 -0.84
N VAL A 43 10.17 4.95 -1.24
CA VAL A 43 11.50 4.33 -1.38
C VAL A 43 12.03 4.00 0.01
N SER A 44 12.76 2.89 0.15
CA SER A 44 13.39 2.50 1.41
C SER A 44 14.31 3.61 1.94
N TYR A 45 14.23 3.86 3.24
CA TYR A 45 15.10 4.82 3.93
C TYR A 45 16.59 4.46 3.75
N ASP A 46 17.39 5.44 3.33
CA ASP A 46 18.84 5.33 3.24
C ASP A 46 19.50 6.12 4.39
N PRO A 47 20.09 5.45 5.40
CA PRO A 47 20.73 6.13 6.52
C PRO A 47 21.98 6.93 6.12
N THR A 48 22.47 6.79 4.89
CA THR A 48 23.60 7.56 4.37
C THR A 48 23.16 8.86 3.72
N ASP A 49 21.88 9.01 3.38
CA ASP A 49 21.32 10.27 2.90
C ASP A 49 21.10 11.23 4.08
N LYS A 50 21.92 12.28 4.12
CA LYS A 50 21.84 13.31 5.17
C LYS A 50 20.84 14.41 4.85
N ASN A 51 20.29 14.40 3.64
CA ASN A 51 19.29 15.36 3.19
C ASN A 51 17.90 14.72 3.10
N ASP A 52 17.72 13.51 3.65
CA ASP A 52 16.39 12.86 3.70
C ASP A 52 15.42 13.77 4.46
N ASP A 53 14.44 14.27 3.71
CA ASP A 53 13.34 15.11 4.16
C ASP A 53 11.99 14.42 3.89
N PHE A 54 11.99 13.10 3.69
CA PHE A 54 10.80 12.38 3.23
C PHE A 54 9.62 12.50 4.20
N LEU A 55 9.92 12.54 5.50
CA LEU A 55 8.93 12.74 6.57
C LEU A 55 8.91 14.17 7.12
N ASP A 56 9.44 15.14 6.38
CA ASP A 56 9.29 16.56 6.72
C ASP A 56 7.79 16.91 6.72
N PRO A 57 7.24 17.46 7.82
CA PRO A 57 5.85 17.89 7.89
C PRO A 57 5.42 18.87 6.79
N GLU A 58 6.36 19.68 6.28
CA GLU A 58 6.12 20.63 5.18
C GLU A 58 6.52 20.02 3.81
N GLY A 59 6.92 18.75 3.80
CA GLY A 59 7.36 18.01 2.61
C GLY A 59 6.22 17.45 1.78
N GLU A 60 6.59 16.89 0.62
CA GLU A 60 5.65 16.39 -0.38
C GLU A 60 4.79 15.23 0.14
N PHE A 61 5.39 14.28 0.87
CA PHE A 61 4.67 13.12 1.38
C PHE A 61 3.67 13.50 2.47
N CYS A 62 4.03 14.39 3.40
CA CYS A 62 3.09 14.87 4.40
C CYS A 62 1.96 15.69 3.77
N SER A 63 2.24 16.53 2.78
CA SER A 63 1.22 17.25 2.00
C SER A 63 0.25 16.27 1.30
N TYR A 64 0.79 15.20 0.69
CA TYR A 64 -0.02 14.13 0.09
C TYR A 64 -0.95 13.46 1.11
N LEU A 65 -0.46 13.18 2.32
CA LEU A 65 -1.27 12.58 3.38
C LEU A 65 -2.37 13.52 3.89
N ASP A 66 -2.11 14.84 3.94
CA ASP A 66 -3.11 15.85 4.32
C ASP A 66 -4.25 15.95 3.29
N ASP A 67 -3.91 15.96 2.01
CA ASP A 67 -4.88 15.95 0.92
C ASP A 67 -5.69 14.64 0.90
N LEU A 68 -5.02 13.49 1.07
CA LEU A 68 -5.65 12.17 1.18
C LEU A 68 -6.60 12.09 2.37
N ALA A 69 -6.22 12.63 3.53
CA ALA A 69 -7.07 12.69 4.72
C ALA A 69 -8.31 13.57 4.52
N SER A 70 -8.23 14.54 3.60
CA SER A 70 -9.35 15.42 3.22
C SER A 70 -10.23 14.83 2.11
N SER A 71 -9.80 13.74 1.48
CA SER A 71 -10.52 13.06 0.40
C SER A 71 -11.72 12.26 0.92
N SER A 72 -12.71 12.01 0.06
CA SER A 72 -13.90 11.23 0.42
C SER A 72 -13.70 9.72 0.35
N ASP A 73 -12.75 9.26 -0.46
CA ASP A 73 -12.45 7.85 -0.68
C ASP A 73 -10.96 7.65 -0.97
N VAL A 74 -10.31 6.82 -0.14
CA VAL A 74 -8.89 6.51 -0.24
C VAL A 74 -8.52 5.86 -1.57
N GLN A 75 -9.35 4.93 -2.07
CA GLN A 75 -9.03 4.17 -3.27
C GLN A 75 -9.08 5.04 -4.51
N ASP A 76 -10.05 5.94 -4.59
CA ASP A 76 -10.15 6.91 -5.69
C ASP A 76 -8.98 7.91 -5.65
N TYR A 77 -8.65 8.46 -4.48
CA TYR A 77 -7.54 9.40 -4.35
C TYR A 77 -6.19 8.78 -4.74
N ILE A 78 -5.86 7.59 -4.22
CA ILE A 78 -4.60 6.90 -4.54
C ILE A 78 -4.51 6.56 -6.03
N LYS A 79 -5.63 6.20 -6.66
CA LYS A 79 -5.69 5.89 -8.09
C LYS A 79 -5.40 7.11 -8.96
N GLU A 80 -5.89 8.28 -8.57
CA GLU A 80 -5.68 9.55 -9.29
C GLU A 80 -4.34 10.21 -8.96
N HIS A 81 -3.82 9.97 -7.75
CA HIS A 81 -2.60 10.55 -7.20
C HIS A 81 -1.66 9.43 -6.74
N SER A 82 -0.98 8.77 -7.69
CA SER A 82 0.02 7.76 -7.36
C SER A 82 1.24 8.40 -6.68
N PHE A 83 1.78 7.74 -5.66
CA PHE A 83 2.93 8.23 -4.90
C PHE A 83 3.93 7.10 -4.62
N GLY A 84 5.22 7.37 -4.86
CA GLY A 84 6.31 6.42 -4.64
C GLY A 84 6.42 5.34 -5.72
N GLN A 85 6.76 4.12 -5.30
CA GLN A 85 6.94 2.94 -6.14
C GLN A 85 5.58 2.43 -6.66
N PRO A 86 5.54 1.81 -7.85
CA PRO A 86 4.30 1.28 -8.40
C PRO A 86 3.79 0.08 -7.59
N MET A 87 2.46 -0.04 -7.51
CA MET A 87 1.83 -1.25 -6.98
C MET A 87 2.15 -2.47 -7.87
N ILE A 88 2.13 -3.66 -7.27
CA ILE A 88 2.26 -4.90 -8.04
C ILE A 88 0.88 -5.32 -8.53
N ASP A 89 0.63 -5.06 -9.81
CA ASP A 89 -0.58 -5.46 -10.52
C ASP A 89 -0.27 -6.42 -11.68
N SER A 90 -1.29 -6.73 -12.49
CA SER A 90 -1.16 -7.63 -13.64
C SER A 90 -0.20 -7.15 -14.74
N SER A 91 0.22 -5.89 -14.72
CA SER A 91 1.20 -5.33 -15.66
C SER A 91 2.65 -5.53 -15.20
N HIS A 92 2.88 -5.92 -13.94
CA HIS A 92 4.22 -6.12 -13.41
C HIS A 92 4.97 -7.23 -14.18
N PRO A 93 6.27 -7.07 -14.52
CA PRO A 93 7.03 -8.07 -15.28
C PRO A 93 7.01 -9.47 -14.66
N ASP A 94 7.07 -9.54 -13.32
CA ASP A 94 7.00 -10.78 -12.56
C ASP A 94 5.59 -11.21 -12.13
N TRP A 95 4.52 -10.71 -12.78
CA TRP A 95 3.14 -11.02 -12.38
C TRP A 95 2.84 -12.53 -12.37
N SER A 96 3.46 -13.31 -13.27
CA SER A 96 3.34 -14.78 -13.27
C SER A 96 3.80 -15.41 -11.95
N PHE A 97 4.83 -14.84 -11.31
CA PHE A 97 5.29 -15.27 -9.99
C PHE A 97 4.30 -14.85 -8.90
N TYR A 98 3.94 -13.56 -8.85
CA TYR A 98 3.07 -13.03 -7.78
C TYR A 98 1.66 -13.63 -7.80
N SER A 99 1.05 -13.76 -8.96
CA SER A 99 -0.26 -14.41 -9.12
C SER A 99 -0.26 -15.86 -8.62
N LYS A 100 0.84 -16.60 -8.83
CA LYS A 100 1.01 -17.94 -8.26
C LYS A 100 1.10 -17.90 -6.74
N VAL A 101 1.89 -16.99 -6.16
CA VAL A 101 2.00 -16.87 -4.70
C VAL A 101 0.66 -16.53 -4.06
N ILE A 102 -0.12 -15.62 -4.66
CA ILE A 102 -1.47 -15.26 -4.20
C ILE A 102 -2.37 -16.50 -4.21
N LYS A 103 -2.38 -17.26 -5.32
CA LYS A 103 -3.18 -18.48 -5.46
C LYS A 103 -2.80 -19.53 -4.40
N ASP A 104 -1.51 -19.77 -4.22
CA ASP A 104 -1.00 -20.75 -3.24
C ASP A 104 -1.36 -20.33 -1.80
N TYR A 105 -1.35 -19.02 -1.50
CA TYR A 105 -1.77 -18.48 -0.21
C TYR A 105 -3.27 -18.75 0.06
N TYR A 106 -4.15 -18.45 -0.90
CA TYR A 106 -5.59 -18.70 -0.72
C TYR A 106 -5.90 -20.19 -0.51
N LEU A 107 -5.22 -21.08 -1.23
CA LEU A 107 -5.37 -22.54 -1.07
C LEU A 107 -4.93 -23.03 0.30
N ALA A 108 -3.93 -22.40 0.91
CA ALA A 108 -3.35 -22.84 2.19
C ALA A 108 -4.03 -22.23 3.43
N TYR A 109 -4.62 -21.04 3.33
CA TYR A 109 -5.01 -20.24 4.49
C TYR A 109 -6.46 -19.73 4.51
N VAL A 110 -7.22 -19.92 3.43
CA VAL A 110 -8.58 -19.35 3.31
C VAL A 110 -9.64 -20.41 2.96
N CYS A 111 -9.23 -21.62 2.57
CA CYS A 111 -10.11 -22.80 2.42
C CYS A 111 -10.29 -23.58 3.73
#